data_AF-A0A2N1VNM8-F1
#
_entry.id   AF-A0A2N1VNM8-F1
#
_cell.length_a   1.000
_cell.length_b   1.000
_cell.length_c   1.000
_cell.angle_alpha   90.00
_cell.angle_beta   90.00
_cell.angle_gamma   90.00
#
_symmetry.space_group_name_H-M   'P 1'
#
loop_
_entity.id
_entity.type
_entity.pdbx_description
1 polymer ?
#
loop_
_entity_poly.entity_id
_entity_poly.type
_entity_poly.pdbx_seq_one_letter_code
_entity_poly.pdbx_strand_id
1 'polypeptide(L)' 'MIGVTIQGNENIDRALRRFKKKYERSGVLREFKRRTAFMKPSIENRMSRLKAARRQHRISMEQD' A
#
# COMPACT_ATOMS: atom_id res chain seq x y z
N MET A 1 1.55 6.49 -14.80
CA MET A 1 1.00 5.19 -15.27
C MET A 1 1.88 4.07 -14.74
N ILE A 2 1.32 3.08 -14.05
CA ILE A 2 2.09 1.95 -13.52
C ILE A 2 2.10 0.87 -14.59
N GLY A 3 3.28 0.51 -15.08
CA GLY A 3 3.48 -0.56 -16.06
C GLY A 3 4.67 -1.42 -15.67
N VAL A 4 4.66 -2.66 -16.13
CA VAL A 4 5.76 -3.62 -16.00
C VAL A 4 6.10 -4.12 -17.40
N THR A 5 7.36 -3.97 -17.79
CA THR A 5 7.86 -4.55 -19.04
C THR A 5 8.11 -6.04 -18.83
N ILE A 6 7.54 -6.85 -19.72
CA ILE A 6 7.68 -8.31 -19.73
C ILE A 6 8.84 -8.65 -20.66
N GLN A 7 9.79 -9.46 -20.21
CA GLN A 7 10.85 -10.01 -21.07
C GLN A 7 10.38 -11.34 -21.68
N GLY A 8 10.86 -11.68 -22.88
CA GLY A 8 10.34 -12.81 -23.68
C GLY A 8 10.40 -14.19 -23.02
N ASN A 9 11.19 -14.36 -21.95
CA ASN A 9 11.32 -15.62 -21.20
C ASN A 9 10.75 -15.55 -19.77
N GLU A 10 9.94 -14.52 -19.45
CA GLU A 10 9.31 -14.39 -18.13
C GLU A 10 7.93 -15.06 -18.10
N ASN A 11 7.68 -15.91 -17.09
CA ASN A 11 6.37 -16.48 -16.88
C ASN A 11 5.34 -15.39 -16.52
N ILE A 12 4.15 -15.43 -17.12
CA ILE A 12 3.09 -14.41 -16.97
C ILE A 12 2.74 -14.16 -15.49
N ASP A 13 2.70 -15.23 -14.68
CA ASP A 13 2.40 -15.12 -13.24
C ASP A 13 3.42 -14.29 -12.46
N ARG A 14 4.69 -14.31 -12.88
CA ARG A 14 5.76 -13.49 -12.27
C ARG A 14 5.57 -12.02 -12.63
N ALA A 15 5.25 -11.73 -13.88
CA ALA A 15 4.94 -10.37 -14.33
C ALA A 15 3.73 -9.78 -13.57
N LEU A 16 2.66 -10.57 -13.39
CA LEU A 16 1.48 -10.16 -12.63
C LEU A 16 1.79 -9.88 -11.15
N ARG A 17 2.60 -10.73 -10.50
CA ARG A 17 3.03 -10.50 -9.11
C ARG A 17 3.87 -9.23 -8.98
N ARG A 18 4.80 -8.98 -9.90
CA ARG A 18 5.58 -7.73 -9.94
C ARG A 18 4.69 -6.51 -10.14
N PHE A 19 3.73 -6.59 -11.05
CA PHE A 19 2.76 -5.53 -11.28
C PHE A 19 1.94 -5.26 -10.03
N LYS A 20 1.40 -6.30 -9.38
CA LYS A 20 0.65 -6.17 -8.12
C LYS A 20 1.50 -5.51 -7.03
N LYS A 21 2.76 -5.93 -6.86
CA LYS A 21 3.69 -5.32 -5.88
C LYS A 21 3.97 -3.84 -6.21
N LYS A 22 4.14 -3.50 -7.49
CA LYS A 22 4.34 -2.10 -7.95
C LYS A 22 3.08 -1.26 -7.75
N TYR A 23 1.91 -1.83 -8.00
CA TYR A 23 0.60 -1.22 -7.75
C TYR A 23 0.37 -0.94 -6.26
N GLU A 24 0.62 -1.92 -5.39
CA GLU A 24 0.50 -1.75 -3.94
C GLU A 24 1.49 -0.72 -3.40
N ARG A 25 2.75 -0.73 -3.90
CA ARG A 25 3.77 0.26 -3.53
C ARG A 25 3.42 1.67 -3.97
N SER A 26 2.81 1.83 -5.15
CA SER A 26 2.37 3.14 -5.65
C SER A 26 1.29 3.78 -4.78
N GLY A 27 0.50 2.98 -4.06
CA GLY A 27 -0.57 3.49 -3.20
C GLY A 27 -1.72 4.17 -3.93
N VAL A 28 -1.82 4.06 -5.27
CA VAL A 28 -2.85 4.73 -6.09
C VAL A 28 -4.27 4.46 -5.57
N LEU A 29 -4.57 3.21 -5.23
CA LEU A 29 -5.89 2.85 -4.66
C LEU A 29 -6.14 3.52 -3.30
N ARG A 30 -5.09 3.63 -2.47
CA ARG A 30 -5.18 4.25 -1.14
C ARG A 30 -5.41 5.75 -1.27
N GLU A 31 -4.75 6.40 -2.22
CA GLU A 31 -4.92 7.81 -2.52
C GLU A 31 -6.31 8.10 -3.10
N PHE A 32 -6.77 7.28 -4.04
CA PHE A 32 -8.12 7.37 -4.59
C PHE A 32 -9.17 7.31 -3.49
N LYS A 33 -9.13 6.28 -2.64
CA LYS A 33 -10.06 6.14 -1.50
C LYS A 33 -10.01 7.31 -0.53
N ARG A 34 -8.83 7.86 -0.28
CA ARG A 34 -8.66 9.04 0.59
C ARG A 34 -9.32 10.29 -0.01
N ARG A 35 -9.29 10.43 -1.34
CA ARG A 35 -9.84 11.59 -2.05
C ARG A 35 -11.33 11.49 -2.34
N THR A 36 -11.95 10.33 -2.17
CA THR A 36 -13.38 10.12 -2.45
C THR A 36 -14.30 10.97 -1.54
N ALA A 37 -13.85 11.33 -0.33
CA ALA A 37 -14.62 12.14 0.60
C ALA A 37 -13.73 13.13 1.36
N PHE A 38 -14.30 14.26 1.77
CA PHE A 38 -13.62 15.18 2.68
C PHE A 38 -13.49 14.56 4.08
N MET A 39 -12.27 14.50 4.59
CA MET A 39 -11.97 14.08 5.95
C MET A 39 -11.34 15.26 6.68
N LYS A 40 -11.91 15.64 7.83
CA LYS A 40 -11.35 16.72 8.65
C LYS A 40 -9.89 16.37 9.02
N PRO A 41 -8.95 17.33 8.98
CA PRO A 41 -7.53 17.07 9.29
C PRO A 41 -7.31 16.40 10.65
N SER A 42 -8.15 16.71 11.65
CA SER A 42 -8.09 16.07 12.97
C SER A 42 -8.37 14.57 12.93
N ILE A 43 -9.30 14.14 12.08
CA ILE A 43 -9.67 12.73 11.90
C ILE A 43 -8.56 12.02 11.14
N GLU A 44 -8.01 12.60 10.07
CA GLU A 44 -6.88 12.03 9.33
C GLU A 44 -5.67 11.82 10.26
N ASN A 45 -5.33 12.82 11.08
CA ASN A 45 -4.26 12.74 12.06
C ASN A 45 -4.49 11.65 13.11
N ARG A 46 -5.71 11.53 13.65
CA ARG A 46 -6.07 10.47 14.59
C ARG A 46 -5.92 9.08 13.98
N MET A 47 -6.42 8.90 12.76
CA MET A 47 -6.34 7.62 12.04
C MET A 47 -4.88 7.24 11.72
N SER A 48 -4.05 8.22 11.36
CA SER A 48 -2.62 8.03 11.14
C SER A 48 -1.89 7.52 12.38
N ARG A 49 -2.12 8.15 13.55
CA ARG A 49 -1.53 7.72 14.83
C ARG A 49 -1.96 6.32 15.23
N LEU A 50 -3.25 6.00 15.11
CA LEU A 50 -3.76 4.64 15.40
C LEU A 50 -3.11 3.59 14.49
N LYS A 51 -2.92 3.90 13.20
CA LYS A 51 -2.27 3.00 12.27
C LYS A 51 -0.78 2.80 12.59
N ALA A 52 -0.09 3.85 13.03
CA ALA A 52 1.29 3.76 13.48
C ALA A 52 1.43 2.90 14.74
N ALA A 53 0.58 3.11 15.75
CA ALA A 53 0.55 2.30 16.97
C ALA A 53 0.30 0.81 16.68
N ARG A 54 -0.68 0.49 15.82
CA ARG A 54 -0.93 -0.90 15.38
C ARG A 54 0.28 -1.52 14.68
N ARG A 55 0.99 -0.75 13.86
CA ARG A 55 2.21 -1.23 13.18
C ARG A 55 3.31 -1.52 14.20
N GLN A 56 3.51 -0.61 15.16
CA GLN A 56 4.52 -0.78 16.21
C GLN A 56 4.25 -2.02 17.05
N HIS A 57 3.00 -2.22 17.48
CA HIS A 57 2.59 -3.40 18.24
C HIS A 57 2.82 -4.69 17.45
N ARG A 58 2.55 -4.70 16.15
CA ARG A 58 2.82 -5.90 15.33
C ARG A 58 4.31 -6.20 15.24
N ILE A 59 5.15 -5.17 15.17
CA ILE A 59 6.61 -5.33 15.13
C ILE A 59 7.12 -5.87 16.47
N SER A 60 6.65 -5.34 17.61
CA SER A 60 7.09 -5.84 18.93
C SER A 60 6.72 -7.31 19.14
N MET A 61 5.51 -7.71 18.76
CA MET A 61 5.07 -9.12 18.82
C MET A 61 5.85 -10.06 17.89
N GLU A 62 6.53 -9.54 16.87
CA GLU A 62 7.42 -10.32 15.99
C GLU A 62 8.86 -10.41 16.53
N GLN A 63 9.21 -9.61 17.56
CA GLN A 63 10.53 -9.60 18.20
C GLN A 63 10.60 -10.45 19.47
N ASP A 64 9.46 -10.68 20.12
CA ASP A 64 9.28 -11.64 21.23
C ASP A 64 9.10 -13.06 20.69
#